data_AF-A0A6G7YRS1-F1
#
_entry.id   AF-A0A6G7YRS1-F1
#
_cell.length_a   1.000
_cell.length_b   1.000
_cell.length_c   1.000
_cell.angle_alpha   90.00
_cell.angle_beta   90.00
_cell.angle_gamma   90.00
#
_symmetry.space_group_name_H-M   'P 1'
#
loop_
_entity.id
_entity.type
_entity.pdbx_description
1 polymer ?
#
loop_
_entity_poly.entity_id
_entity_poly.type
_entity_poly.pdbx_seq_one_letter_code
_entity_poly.pdbx_strand_id
1 'polypeptide(L)'
;MAKLARLVDGMTAALQIEPSRIRTAAAQLRKYKLLSSGPRGSGAPEMGPTDAANLLLAVMYDGELADAQNTVQRLRAAKLCNFEGSRPGPNGEKMHSLPRNGFITTSSGEAYDLGTLLETALDWWVRYGYLDEGDEGDNYDLDVVNFRLEVSCPGYQADVSFNTPTGLFWRLRYEWKSPERIAYEADGDQRFRAVWNARTGPHLWSSRTVSEDCLYQLAQVLRGCEWNDEWDEFTPSYDAVQTKVLETA
;
A
#
# COMPACT_ATOMS: atom_id res chain seq x y z
N MET A 1 -8.62 2.45 -18.19
CA MET A 1 -7.75 2.59 -16.99
C MET A 1 -6.32 2.96 -17.41
N ALA A 2 -5.43 3.25 -16.45
CA ALA A 2 -4.05 3.67 -16.77
C ALA A 2 -3.17 2.57 -17.37
N LYS A 3 -2.21 2.97 -18.22
CA LYS A 3 -1.09 2.12 -18.65
C LYS A 3 0.08 2.26 -17.66
N LEU A 4 1.01 1.30 -17.66
CA LEU A 4 2.17 1.33 -16.75
C LEU A 4 2.94 2.65 -16.80
N ALA A 5 3.12 3.26 -17.98
CA ALA A 5 3.85 4.53 -18.09
C ALA A 5 3.23 5.61 -17.18
N ARG A 6 1.90 5.75 -17.21
CA ARG A 6 1.19 6.71 -16.35
C ARG A 6 1.28 6.34 -14.88
N LEU A 7 1.19 5.05 -14.55
CA LEU A 7 1.35 4.58 -13.17
C LEU A 7 2.74 4.90 -12.62
N VAL A 8 3.79 4.76 -13.45
CA VAL A 8 5.17 5.14 -13.09
C VAL A 8 5.27 6.64 -12.81
N ASP A 9 4.68 7.46 -13.67
CA ASP A 9 4.73 8.92 -13.52
C ASP A 9 3.97 9.37 -12.26
N GLY A 10 2.77 8.81 -12.02
CA GLY A 10 2.00 9.04 -10.80
C GLY A 10 2.72 8.61 -9.53
N MET A 11 3.36 7.44 -9.53
CA MET A 11 4.17 6.98 -8.39
C MET A 11 5.41 7.83 -8.17
N THR A 12 6.04 8.32 -9.24
CA THR A 12 7.19 9.24 -9.14
C THR A 12 6.78 10.49 -8.38
N ALA A 13 5.68 11.10 -8.80
CA ALA A 13 5.20 12.35 -8.23
C ALA A 13 4.70 12.16 -6.79
N ALA A 14 3.86 11.14 -6.54
CA ALA A 14 3.30 10.88 -5.22
C ALA A 14 4.38 10.48 -4.18
N LEU A 15 5.33 9.61 -4.55
CA LEU A 15 6.29 9.05 -3.60
C LEU A 15 7.63 9.79 -3.58
N GLN A 16 7.83 10.77 -4.48
CA GLN A 16 9.12 11.45 -4.70
C GLN A 16 10.27 10.46 -4.96
N ILE A 17 9.99 9.44 -5.78
CA ILE A 17 10.96 8.40 -6.14
C ILE A 17 11.37 8.56 -7.60
N GLU A 18 12.66 8.44 -7.88
CA GLU A 18 13.20 8.47 -9.24
C GLU A 18 12.47 7.49 -10.20
N PRO A 19 12.04 7.95 -11.39
CA PRO A 19 11.30 7.10 -12.34
C PRO A 19 12.07 5.84 -12.76
N SER A 20 13.40 5.93 -12.83
CA SER A 20 14.27 4.81 -13.19
C SER A 20 14.14 3.64 -12.19
N ARG A 21 13.95 3.97 -10.90
CA ARG A 21 13.75 3.01 -9.81
C ARG A 21 12.43 2.26 -10.00
N ILE A 22 11.35 2.99 -10.24
CA ILE A 22 10.01 2.42 -10.41
C ILE A 22 9.97 1.56 -11.69
N ARG A 23 10.59 2.02 -12.79
CA ARG A 23 10.71 1.23 -14.03
C ARG A 23 11.49 -0.07 -13.83
N THR A 24 12.55 -0.03 -13.03
CA THR A 24 13.36 -1.24 -12.71
C THR A 24 12.54 -2.24 -11.90
N ALA A 25 11.82 -1.77 -10.86
CA ALA A 25 10.88 -2.60 -10.11
C ALA A 25 9.82 -3.21 -11.02
N ALA A 26 9.18 -2.40 -11.87
CA ALA A 26 8.14 -2.87 -12.78
C ALA A 26 8.66 -3.92 -13.78
N ALA A 27 9.89 -3.77 -14.28
CA ALA A 27 10.52 -4.75 -15.16
C ALA A 27 10.72 -6.11 -14.46
N GLN A 28 11.18 -6.10 -13.21
CA GLN A 28 11.33 -7.33 -12.42
C GLN A 28 9.97 -7.96 -12.13
N LEU A 29 9.00 -7.20 -11.65
CA LEU A 29 7.67 -7.74 -11.36
C LEU A 29 6.99 -8.34 -12.60
N ARG A 30 7.16 -7.73 -13.78
CA ARG A 30 6.67 -8.32 -15.05
C ARG A 30 7.35 -9.64 -15.39
N LYS A 31 8.67 -9.74 -15.20
CA LYS A 31 9.41 -10.99 -15.43
C LYS A 31 8.82 -12.14 -14.61
N TYR A 32 8.36 -11.86 -13.40
CA TYR A 32 7.75 -12.84 -12.50
C TYR A 32 6.22 -12.85 -12.49
N LYS A 33 5.57 -12.20 -13.47
CA LYS A 33 4.11 -12.15 -13.63
C LYS A 33 3.34 -11.59 -12.41
N LEU A 34 4.00 -10.72 -11.64
CA LEU A 34 3.39 -9.95 -10.55
C LEU A 34 2.85 -8.60 -11.04
N LEU A 35 3.09 -8.26 -12.31
CA LEU A 35 2.44 -7.16 -13.01
C LEU A 35 1.84 -7.67 -14.31
N SER A 36 0.71 -7.08 -14.69
CA SER A 36 0.07 -7.26 -15.98
C SER A 36 1.08 -7.03 -17.12
N SER A 37 1.23 -8.06 -17.96
CA SER A 37 2.19 -8.12 -19.06
C SER A 37 1.47 -8.31 -20.39
N GLY A 38 1.93 -7.64 -21.44
CA GLY A 38 1.33 -7.70 -22.78
C GLY A 38 2.10 -6.89 -23.81
N PRO A 39 1.50 -6.62 -24.99
CA PRO A 39 2.10 -5.82 -26.06
C PRO A 39 2.55 -4.43 -25.60
N ARG A 40 3.37 -3.75 -26.39
CA ARG A 40 3.70 -2.32 -26.18
C ARG A 40 2.76 -1.43 -26.98
N GLY A 41 2.66 -0.16 -26.61
CA GLY A 41 1.89 0.85 -27.35
C GLY A 41 0.39 0.81 -27.02
N SER A 42 -0.46 1.07 -28.03
CA SER A 42 -1.92 1.12 -27.87
C SER A 42 -2.51 -0.19 -27.32
N GLY A 43 -1.89 -1.33 -27.63
CA GLY A 43 -2.28 -2.65 -27.11
C GLY A 43 -1.69 -3.02 -25.74
N ALA A 44 -1.05 -2.09 -25.02
CA ALA A 44 -0.49 -2.39 -23.71
C ALA A 44 -1.58 -2.70 -22.67
N PRO A 45 -1.33 -3.62 -21.73
CA PRO A 45 -2.30 -3.95 -20.70
C PRO A 45 -2.63 -2.72 -19.85
N GLU A 46 -3.87 -2.66 -19.41
CA GLU A 46 -4.29 -1.71 -18.38
C GLU A 46 -3.82 -2.19 -17.01
N MET A 47 -3.44 -1.26 -16.15
CA MET A 47 -3.00 -1.54 -14.79
C MET A 47 -4.21 -1.46 -13.86
N GLY A 48 -4.34 -2.45 -12.99
CA GLY A 48 -5.37 -2.48 -11.95
C GLY A 48 -4.83 -2.17 -10.54
N PRO A 49 -5.71 -2.18 -9.52
CA PRO A 49 -5.34 -2.03 -8.12
C PRO A 49 -4.25 -3.02 -7.66
N THR A 50 -4.33 -4.28 -8.07
CA THR A 50 -3.33 -5.31 -7.78
C THR A 50 -1.94 -4.94 -8.32
N ASP A 51 -1.88 -4.38 -9.54
CA ASP A 51 -0.63 -3.95 -10.18
C ASP A 51 0.00 -2.79 -9.40
N ALA A 52 -0.81 -1.80 -9.02
CA ALA A 52 -0.36 -0.66 -8.23
C ALA A 52 0.10 -1.08 -6.83
N ALA A 53 -0.62 -1.98 -6.16
CA ALA A 53 -0.22 -2.51 -4.85
C ALA A 53 1.14 -3.23 -4.93
N ASN A 54 1.34 -4.09 -5.94
CA ASN A 54 2.60 -4.81 -6.12
C ASN A 54 3.76 -3.87 -6.42
N LEU A 55 3.54 -2.88 -7.29
CA LEU A 55 4.56 -1.91 -7.61
C LEU A 55 4.89 -1.01 -6.41
N LEU A 56 3.89 -0.60 -5.63
CA LEU A 56 4.07 0.15 -4.38
C LEU A 56 4.93 -0.66 -3.39
N LEU A 57 4.55 -1.90 -3.10
CA LEU A 57 5.31 -2.78 -2.20
C LEU A 57 6.77 -2.97 -2.65
N ALA A 58 7.02 -3.04 -3.96
CA ALA A 58 8.38 -3.16 -4.49
C ALA A 58 9.23 -1.90 -4.30
N VAL A 59 8.64 -0.70 -4.48
CA VAL A 59 9.40 0.56 -4.42
C VAL A 59 9.56 1.10 -3.01
N MET A 60 8.67 0.72 -2.09
CA MET A 60 8.70 1.14 -0.70
C MET A 60 9.79 0.44 0.11
N TYR A 61 10.30 -0.68 -0.37
CA TYR A 61 11.47 -1.34 0.20
C TYR A 61 12.75 -0.81 -0.48
N ASP A 62 13.67 -0.24 0.29
CA ASP A 62 14.92 0.31 -0.27
C ASP A 62 16.03 -0.74 -0.50
N GLY A 63 15.65 -2.01 -0.63
CA GLY A 63 16.59 -3.07 -0.97
C GLY A 63 16.91 -3.14 -2.46
N GLU A 64 17.73 -4.11 -2.83
CA GLU A 64 18.06 -4.38 -4.23
C GLU A 64 16.79 -4.68 -5.02
N LEU A 65 16.44 -3.80 -5.98
CA LEU A 65 15.28 -4.00 -6.85
C LEU A 65 15.40 -5.27 -7.72
N ALA A 66 16.62 -5.81 -7.85
CA ALA A 66 16.87 -7.11 -8.48
C ALA A 66 16.09 -8.24 -7.79
N ASP A 67 15.70 -8.07 -6.52
CA ASP A 67 14.91 -9.01 -5.74
C ASP A 67 13.49 -8.51 -5.40
N ALA A 68 12.98 -7.57 -6.21
CA ALA A 68 11.65 -6.97 -6.01
C ALA A 68 10.53 -8.02 -5.92
N GLN A 69 10.62 -9.14 -6.66
CA GLN A 69 9.58 -10.18 -6.62
C GLN A 69 9.49 -10.87 -5.26
N ASN A 70 10.62 -11.26 -4.67
CA ASN A 70 10.64 -11.95 -3.38
C ASN A 70 10.21 -10.99 -2.29
N THR A 71 10.63 -9.72 -2.40
CA THR A 71 10.17 -8.65 -1.52
C THR A 71 8.65 -8.52 -1.58
N VAL A 72 8.06 -8.34 -2.76
CA VAL A 72 6.60 -8.21 -2.90
C VAL A 72 5.87 -9.44 -2.37
N GLN A 73 6.30 -10.65 -2.72
CA GLN A 73 5.66 -11.88 -2.24
C GLN A 73 5.69 -11.98 -0.70
N ARG A 74 6.84 -11.67 -0.10
CA ARG A 74 7.00 -11.67 1.36
C ARG A 74 6.11 -10.61 2.02
N LEU A 75 6.10 -9.39 1.47
CA LEU A 75 5.32 -8.28 2.02
C LEU A 75 3.82 -8.50 1.87
N ARG A 76 3.37 -9.06 0.74
CA ARG A 76 1.97 -9.45 0.55
C ARG A 76 1.53 -10.49 1.57
N ALA A 77 2.37 -11.47 1.87
CA ALA A 77 2.06 -12.52 2.84
C ALA A 77 2.18 -12.06 4.31
N ALA A 78 2.63 -10.83 4.56
CA ALA A 78 2.85 -10.34 5.91
C ALA A 78 1.51 -10.21 6.65
N LYS A 79 1.45 -10.82 7.85
CA LYS A 79 0.24 -10.95 8.64
C LYS A 79 0.21 -9.94 9.77
N LEU A 80 -1.00 -9.58 10.17
CA LEU A 80 -1.25 -8.79 11.36
C LEU A 80 -0.62 -9.43 12.59
N CYS A 81 0.22 -8.69 13.32
CA CYS A 81 0.79 -9.15 14.58
C CYS A 81 0.19 -8.41 15.78
N ASN A 82 -0.23 -7.16 15.62
CA ASN A 82 -0.86 -6.39 16.68
C ASN A 82 -1.85 -5.37 16.10
N PHE A 83 -2.90 -5.05 16.84
CA PHE A 83 -3.78 -3.94 16.52
C PHE A 83 -4.12 -3.10 17.75
N GLU A 84 -4.31 -1.81 17.53
CA GLU A 84 -4.86 -0.88 18.50
C GLU A 84 -5.99 -0.12 17.84
N GLY A 85 -7.07 0.17 18.57
CA GLY A 85 -8.21 0.91 18.05
C GLY A 85 -9.18 1.30 19.15
N SER A 86 -10.02 2.28 18.87
CA SER A 86 -11.07 2.74 19.79
C SER A 86 -12.34 3.10 19.03
N ARG A 87 -13.51 3.01 19.66
CA ARG A 87 -14.77 3.48 19.07
C ARG A 87 -15.08 4.93 19.49
N PRO A 88 -15.75 5.73 18.64
CA PRO A 88 -16.28 7.05 19.01
C PRO A 88 -17.13 6.98 20.27
N GLY A 89 -16.94 7.93 21.17
CA GLY A 89 -17.70 8.02 22.41
C GLY A 89 -17.01 8.91 23.44
N PRO A 90 -17.72 9.34 24.49
CA PRO A 90 -17.20 10.29 25.48
C PRO A 90 -15.93 9.80 26.20
N ASN A 91 -15.70 8.48 26.22
CA ASN A 91 -14.55 7.86 26.88
C ASN A 91 -13.60 7.13 25.91
N GLY A 92 -13.86 7.12 24.60
CA GLY A 92 -13.05 6.40 23.60
C GLY A 92 -12.87 4.92 23.93
N GLU A 93 -13.93 4.11 23.78
CA GLU A 93 -13.91 2.70 24.19
C GLU A 93 -12.86 1.92 23.39
N LYS A 94 -11.89 1.32 24.08
CA LYS A 94 -10.85 0.50 23.44
C LYS A 94 -11.47 -0.73 22.78
N MET A 95 -11.03 -1.02 21.57
CA MET A 95 -11.42 -2.23 20.87
C MET A 95 -10.67 -3.44 21.41
N HIS A 96 -11.39 -4.54 21.61
CA HIS A 96 -10.84 -5.83 22.03
C HIS A 96 -10.79 -6.87 20.90
N SER A 97 -11.40 -6.55 19.76
CA SER A 97 -11.37 -7.34 18.52
C SER A 97 -11.27 -6.41 17.31
N LEU A 98 -10.79 -6.94 16.19
CA LEU A 98 -10.78 -6.21 14.92
C LEU A 98 -12.21 -5.84 14.48
N PRO A 99 -12.39 -4.69 13.82
CA PRO A 99 -13.68 -4.34 13.22
C PRO A 99 -13.99 -5.30 12.07
N ARG A 100 -15.27 -5.65 11.93
CA ARG A 100 -15.76 -6.33 10.73
C ARG A 100 -15.94 -5.29 9.64
N ASN A 101 -15.07 -5.33 8.65
CA ASN A 101 -15.01 -4.36 7.57
C ASN A 101 -14.35 -5.01 6.35
N GLY A 102 -15.02 -4.99 5.20
CA GLY A 102 -14.52 -5.56 3.93
C GLY A 102 -13.16 -5.07 3.45
N PHE A 103 -12.61 -4.01 4.07
CA PHE A 103 -11.26 -3.49 3.89
C PHE A 103 -10.19 -4.14 4.79
N ILE A 104 -10.53 -4.48 6.04
CA ILE A 104 -9.58 -4.92 7.09
C ILE A 104 -9.72 -6.41 7.39
N THR A 105 -10.97 -6.88 7.39
CA THR A 105 -11.34 -8.25 7.73
C THR A 105 -12.30 -8.84 6.70
N THR A 106 -12.30 -10.16 6.59
CA THR A 106 -13.33 -10.89 5.84
C THR A 106 -14.69 -10.73 6.53
N SER A 107 -15.76 -11.14 5.85
CA SER A 107 -17.10 -11.25 6.45
C SER A 107 -17.14 -12.21 7.67
N SER A 108 -16.19 -13.15 7.77
CA SER A 108 -16.01 -14.02 8.94
C SER A 108 -15.19 -13.39 10.07
N GLY A 109 -14.62 -12.19 9.88
CA GLY A 109 -13.82 -11.47 10.86
C GLY A 109 -12.33 -11.83 10.87
N GLU A 110 -11.83 -12.53 9.85
CA GLU A 110 -10.40 -12.84 9.71
C GLU A 110 -9.65 -11.64 9.12
N ALA A 111 -8.49 -11.29 9.68
CA ALA A 111 -7.68 -10.19 9.17
C ALA A 111 -7.13 -10.50 7.77
N TYR A 112 -7.22 -9.53 6.85
CA TYR A 112 -6.49 -9.60 5.60
C TYR A 112 -4.99 -9.46 5.83
N ASP A 113 -4.20 -10.02 4.92
CA ASP A 113 -2.78 -9.67 4.86
C ASP A 113 -2.56 -8.31 4.23
N LEU A 114 -1.34 -7.78 4.37
CA LEU A 114 -0.99 -6.45 3.87
C LEU A 114 -1.23 -6.32 2.36
N GLY A 115 -0.99 -7.40 1.60
CA GLY A 115 -1.21 -7.40 0.15
C GLY A 115 -2.68 -7.18 -0.20
N THR A 116 -3.56 -7.97 0.40
CA THR A 116 -5.01 -7.84 0.19
C THR A 116 -5.54 -6.52 0.73
N LEU A 117 -5.08 -6.07 1.91
CA LEU A 117 -5.51 -4.78 2.46
C LEU A 117 -5.20 -3.64 1.49
N LEU A 118 -3.97 -3.54 0.97
CA LEU A 118 -3.59 -2.46 0.05
C LEU A 118 -4.34 -2.51 -1.28
N GLU A 119 -4.56 -3.72 -1.79
CA GLU A 119 -5.32 -3.95 -3.01
C GLU A 119 -6.77 -3.51 -2.86
N THR A 120 -7.42 -3.89 -1.76
CA THR A 120 -8.81 -3.48 -1.46
C THR A 120 -8.91 -1.97 -1.26
N ALA A 121 -7.93 -1.34 -0.58
CA ALA A 121 -7.88 0.12 -0.44
C ALA A 121 -7.88 0.82 -1.80
N LEU A 122 -6.95 0.41 -2.67
CA LEU A 122 -6.80 1.00 -3.99
C LEU A 122 -8.04 0.73 -4.86
N ASP A 123 -8.63 -0.46 -4.79
CA ASP A 123 -9.85 -0.78 -5.52
C ASP A 123 -11.03 0.09 -5.05
N TRP A 124 -11.20 0.28 -3.75
CA TRP A 124 -12.22 1.17 -3.19
C TRP A 124 -12.01 2.62 -3.59
N TRP A 125 -10.80 3.17 -3.45
CA TRP A 125 -10.53 4.52 -3.94
C TRP A 125 -10.72 4.65 -5.45
N VAL A 126 -10.41 3.62 -6.24
CA VAL A 126 -10.68 3.64 -7.68
C VAL A 126 -12.18 3.64 -7.97
N ARG A 127 -12.98 2.87 -7.24
CA ARG A 127 -14.43 2.77 -7.46
C ARG A 127 -15.21 3.96 -6.93
N TYR A 128 -14.97 4.33 -5.68
CA TYR A 128 -15.81 5.24 -4.91
C TYR A 128 -15.16 6.61 -4.71
N GLY A 129 -13.84 6.68 -4.72
CA GLY A 129 -13.08 7.94 -4.55
C GLY A 129 -12.74 8.23 -3.11
N TYR A 130 -13.30 7.46 -2.19
CA TYR A 130 -13.05 7.49 -0.76
C TYR A 130 -13.16 6.05 -0.25
N LEU A 131 -12.66 5.82 0.96
CA LEU A 131 -12.91 4.58 1.68
C LEU A 131 -14.24 4.77 2.42
N ASP A 132 -15.35 4.36 1.81
CA ASP A 132 -16.66 4.44 2.46
C ASP A 132 -16.87 3.32 3.47
N GLU A 133 -17.74 3.54 4.45
CA GLU A 133 -18.39 2.45 5.12
C GLU A 133 -19.29 1.78 4.08
N GLY A 134 -18.98 0.56 3.62
CA GLY A 134 -19.70 -0.06 2.49
C GLY A 134 -21.23 0.03 2.62
N ASP A 135 -21.94 -0.03 1.48
CA ASP A 135 -23.40 0.19 1.35
C ASP A 135 -24.23 -0.15 2.61
N GLU A 136 -25.16 0.76 2.98
CA GLU A 136 -26.02 0.82 4.19
C GLU A 136 -26.80 -0.48 4.60
N GLY A 137 -26.58 -1.62 3.96
CA GLY A 137 -27.16 -2.92 4.31
C GLY A 137 -26.22 -3.90 5.01
N ASP A 138 -24.90 -3.70 4.94
CA ASP A 138 -23.93 -4.57 5.58
C ASP A 138 -23.48 -3.94 6.91
N ASN A 139 -23.66 -4.68 8.01
CA ASN A 139 -23.41 -4.22 9.37
C ASN A 139 -21.89 -4.09 9.65
N TYR A 140 -21.23 -3.14 8.98
CA TYR A 140 -19.80 -2.86 9.13
C TYR A 140 -19.57 -1.95 10.35
N ASP A 141 -18.68 -2.36 11.25
CA ASP A 141 -18.32 -1.62 12.47
C ASP A 141 -17.26 -0.53 12.15
N LEU A 142 -17.57 0.45 11.29
CA LEU A 142 -16.58 1.43 10.80
C LEU A 142 -16.39 2.69 11.66
N ASP A 143 -17.18 2.82 12.72
CA ASP A 143 -16.97 3.79 13.80
C ASP A 143 -15.69 3.42 14.59
N VAL A 144 -14.52 3.63 13.98
CA VAL A 144 -13.19 3.32 14.55
C VAL A 144 -12.25 4.52 14.46
N VAL A 145 -11.84 4.96 15.63
CA VAL A 145 -10.88 6.05 15.86
C VAL A 145 -9.51 5.48 16.21
N ASN A 146 -8.45 6.05 15.62
CA ASN A 146 -7.05 5.71 15.90
C ASN A 146 -6.70 4.22 15.72
N PHE A 147 -7.12 3.64 14.61
CA PHE A 147 -6.79 2.25 14.34
C PHE A 147 -5.38 2.12 13.80
N ARG A 148 -4.63 1.16 14.31
CA ARG A 148 -3.25 0.88 13.94
C ARG A 148 -3.06 -0.62 13.77
N LEU A 149 -2.62 -1.05 12.59
CA LEU A 149 -2.24 -2.41 12.27
C LEU A 149 -0.73 -2.49 12.17
N GLU A 150 -0.13 -3.34 13.00
CA GLU A 150 1.27 -3.70 12.86
C GLU A 150 1.35 -5.02 12.09
N VAL A 151 2.08 -4.99 10.98
CA VAL A 151 2.30 -6.17 10.13
C VAL A 151 3.79 -6.43 10.07
N SER A 152 4.22 -7.67 10.32
CA SER A 152 5.65 -7.99 10.34
C SER A 152 5.98 -9.28 9.61
N CYS A 153 7.21 -9.34 9.11
CA CYS A 153 7.86 -10.54 8.60
C CYS A 153 9.38 -10.40 8.81
N PRO A 154 10.19 -11.46 8.68
CA PRO A 154 11.63 -11.35 8.92
C PRO A 154 12.30 -10.21 8.15
N GLY A 155 12.89 -9.26 8.89
CA GLY A 155 13.61 -8.09 8.34
C GLY A 155 12.73 -6.88 8.00
N TYR A 156 11.41 -6.95 8.23
CA TYR A 156 10.47 -5.92 7.83
C TYR A 156 9.30 -5.77 8.81
N GLN A 157 8.88 -4.52 9.01
CA GLN A 157 7.71 -4.13 9.77
C GLN A 157 6.96 -3.04 9.00
N ALA A 158 5.64 -3.14 8.94
CA ALA A 158 4.75 -2.11 8.45
C ALA A 158 3.80 -1.69 9.56
N ASP A 159 3.47 -0.42 9.53
CA ASP A 159 2.43 0.18 10.34
C ASP A 159 1.39 0.81 9.42
N VAL A 160 0.16 0.29 9.45
CA VAL A 160 -0.99 0.91 8.77
C VAL A 160 -1.84 1.59 9.83
N SER A 161 -1.93 2.91 9.80
CA SER A 161 -2.79 3.69 10.69
C SER A 161 -3.94 4.31 9.90
N PHE A 162 -5.17 4.25 10.44
CA PHE A 162 -6.34 4.95 9.91
C PHE A 162 -7.26 5.50 11.02
N ASN A 163 -7.95 6.59 10.73
CA ASN A 163 -8.82 7.29 11.66
C ASN A 163 -10.07 7.74 10.89
N THR A 164 -11.30 7.42 11.34
CA THR A 164 -12.52 7.70 10.57
C THR A 164 -13.45 8.84 11.05
N PRO A 165 -13.45 9.35 12.31
CA PRO A 165 -14.59 10.14 12.78
C PRO A 165 -14.61 11.62 12.33
N THR A 166 -13.55 12.20 11.78
CA THR A 166 -13.54 13.61 11.31
C THR A 166 -12.67 13.84 10.07
N GLY A 167 -12.43 12.79 9.30
CA GLY A 167 -11.47 12.78 8.20
C GLY A 167 -10.68 11.50 8.23
N LEU A 168 -10.73 10.78 7.12
CA LEU A 168 -9.83 9.67 6.87
C LEU A 168 -8.41 10.21 6.99
N PHE A 169 -7.62 9.62 7.89
CA PHE A 169 -6.19 9.84 7.91
C PHE A 169 -5.51 8.51 7.72
N TRP A 170 -5.25 8.14 6.47
CA TRP A 170 -4.49 6.94 6.16
C TRP A 170 -2.99 7.22 6.15
N ARG A 171 -2.22 6.40 6.87
CA ARG A 171 -0.77 6.43 6.84
C ARG A 171 -0.24 5.01 6.86
N LEU A 172 0.61 4.69 5.90
CA LEU A 172 1.39 3.46 5.92
C LEU A 172 2.87 3.76 6.04
N ARG A 173 3.45 3.36 7.16
CA ARG A 173 4.88 3.48 7.44
C ARG A 173 5.53 2.11 7.28
N TYR A 174 6.46 2.03 6.35
CA TYR A 174 7.31 0.87 6.13
C TYR A 174 8.60 1.07 6.91
N GLU A 175 9.05 0.07 7.64
CA GLU A 175 10.34 0.00 8.30
C GLU A 175 11.05 -1.29 7.90
N TRP A 176 12.31 -1.19 7.50
CA TRP A 176 13.12 -2.37 7.19
C TRP A 176 14.52 -2.26 7.76
N LYS A 177 15.07 -3.43 8.11
CA LYS A 177 16.46 -3.57 8.54
C LYS A 177 17.39 -3.40 7.35
N SER A 178 18.51 -2.74 7.57
CA SER A 178 19.58 -2.73 6.56
C SER A 178 20.14 -4.14 6.34
N PRO A 179 20.67 -4.48 5.15
CA PRO A 179 21.30 -5.78 4.90
C PRO A 179 22.40 -6.13 5.92
N GLU A 180 23.17 -5.13 6.35
CA GLU A 180 24.23 -5.24 7.35
C GLU A 180 23.64 -5.64 8.71
N ARG A 181 22.46 -5.11 9.07
CA ARG A 181 21.76 -5.48 10.29
C ARG A 181 21.26 -6.92 10.25
N ILE A 182 20.74 -7.35 9.10
CA ILE A 182 20.28 -8.74 8.91
C ILE A 182 21.46 -9.71 9.03
N ALA A 183 22.58 -9.40 8.37
CA ALA A 183 23.82 -10.20 8.46
C ALA A 183 24.36 -10.25 9.90
N TYR A 184 24.37 -9.12 10.61
CA TYR A 184 24.75 -9.03 12.02
C TYR A 184 23.89 -9.93 12.94
N GLU A 185 22.57 -9.94 12.75
CA GLU A 185 21.67 -10.77 13.55
C GLU A 185 21.84 -12.26 13.28
N ALA A 186 22.24 -12.63 12.06
CA ALA A 186 22.51 -14.01 11.67
C ALA A 186 23.84 -14.55 12.23
N ASP A 187 24.84 -13.69 12.45
CA ASP A 187 26.20 -14.08 12.87
C ASP A 187 26.34 -14.37 14.37
N GLY A 188 25.43 -13.84 15.21
CA GLY A 188 25.32 -14.21 16.64
C GLY A 188 26.48 -13.78 17.54
N ASP A 189 27.52 -13.11 17.03
CA ASP A 189 28.72 -12.73 17.79
C ASP A 189 28.45 -11.57 18.77
N GLN A 190 28.61 -11.85 20.07
CA GLN A 190 28.34 -10.90 21.16
C GLN A 190 29.44 -9.82 21.31
N ARG A 191 30.65 -10.01 20.75
CA ARG A 191 31.78 -9.08 20.99
C ARG A 191 31.64 -7.74 20.29
N PHE A 192 30.98 -7.68 19.14
CA PHE A 192 30.70 -6.43 18.43
C PHE A 192 29.59 -5.58 19.09
N ARG A 193 28.78 -6.14 20.00
CA ARG A 193 27.73 -5.42 20.75
C ARG A 193 28.29 -4.30 21.64
N ALA A 194 29.53 -4.43 22.13
CA ALA A 194 30.12 -3.48 23.06
C ALA A 194 30.81 -2.28 22.36
N VAL A 195 31.30 -2.47 21.13
CA VAL A 195 31.96 -1.41 20.34
C VAL A 195 30.93 -0.56 19.58
N TRP A 196 29.76 -1.13 19.26
CA TRP A 196 28.72 -0.50 18.46
C TRP A 196 27.68 0.26 19.29
N ASN A 197 28.16 1.16 20.14
CA ASN A 197 27.35 1.87 21.13
C ASN A 197 26.87 3.21 20.57
N ALA A 198 25.58 3.28 20.18
CA ALA A 198 24.63 4.42 20.03
C ALA A 198 25.06 5.82 19.51
N ARG A 199 26.34 6.17 19.42
CA ARG A 199 26.85 7.50 19.03
C ARG A 199 27.38 7.58 17.60
N THR A 200 27.57 6.45 16.90
CA THR A 200 28.16 6.41 15.55
C THR A 200 27.33 5.67 14.49
N GLY A 201 26.17 5.09 14.84
CA GLY A 201 25.39 4.28 13.89
C GLY A 201 24.04 4.88 13.54
N PRO A 202 23.94 5.93 12.71
CA PRO A 202 22.68 6.28 12.10
C PRO A 202 22.35 5.20 11.03
N HIS A 203 21.08 4.80 10.91
CA HIS A 203 20.54 3.97 9.80
C HIS A 203 20.60 2.43 9.88
N LEU A 204 20.29 1.79 11.03
CA LEU A 204 20.00 0.34 11.04
C LEU A 204 18.57 -0.01 10.63
N TRP A 205 17.70 0.98 10.66
CA TRP A 205 16.34 0.93 10.14
C TRP A 205 16.15 2.11 9.21
N SER A 206 15.65 1.81 8.03
CA SER A 206 15.19 2.81 7.09
C SER A 206 13.68 2.76 7.04
N SER A 207 13.06 3.92 6.86
CA SER A 207 11.61 4.03 6.82
C SER A 207 11.13 4.89 5.67
N ARG A 208 9.96 4.55 5.13
CA ARG A 208 9.24 5.37 4.16
C ARG A 208 7.77 5.41 4.55
N THR A 209 7.11 6.52 4.28
CA THR A 209 5.70 6.72 4.61
C THR A 209 4.92 7.00 3.33
N VAL A 210 3.78 6.33 3.18
CA VAL A 210 2.77 6.63 2.16
C VAL A 210 1.60 7.26 2.89
N SER A 211 1.23 8.48 2.51
CA SER A 211 0.04 9.16 3.02
C SER A 211 -1.20 8.75 2.21
N GLU A 212 -2.36 9.10 2.75
CA GLU A 212 -3.63 9.03 2.05
C GLU A 212 -3.60 9.72 0.69
N ASP A 213 -3.09 10.96 0.65
CA ASP A 213 -2.97 11.73 -0.59
C ASP A 213 -2.23 10.95 -1.67
N CYS A 214 -1.16 10.23 -1.29
CA CYS A 214 -0.41 9.41 -2.23
C CYS A 214 -1.28 8.28 -2.81
N LEU A 215 -2.04 7.57 -1.97
CA LEU A 215 -2.89 6.48 -2.45
C LEU A 215 -4.09 6.97 -3.25
N TYR A 216 -4.71 8.08 -2.83
CA TYR A 216 -5.77 8.74 -3.57
C TYR A 216 -5.30 9.18 -4.96
N GLN A 217 -4.12 9.80 -5.05
CA GLN A 217 -3.51 10.18 -6.32
C GLN A 217 -3.21 8.96 -7.20
N LEU A 218 -2.71 7.88 -6.63
CA LEU A 218 -2.52 6.62 -7.37
C LEU A 218 -3.84 6.07 -7.90
N ALA A 219 -4.92 6.14 -7.12
CA ALA A 219 -6.25 5.74 -7.56
C ALA A 219 -6.78 6.62 -8.70
N GLN A 220 -6.55 7.94 -8.64
CA GLN A 220 -6.89 8.87 -9.73
C GLN A 220 -6.14 8.54 -11.02
N VAL A 221 -4.85 8.21 -10.92
CA VAL A 221 -4.08 7.73 -12.08
C VAL A 221 -4.68 6.44 -12.63
N LEU A 222 -5.04 5.47 -11.78
CA LEU A 222 -5.66 4.21 -12.21
C LEU A 222 -7.00 4.42 -12.94
N ARG A 223 -7.81 5.38 -12.51
CA ARG A 223 -9.05 5.82 -13.20
C ARG A 223 -8.79 6.41 -14.59
N GLY A 224 -7.56 6.83 -14.85
CA GLY A 224 -7.16 7.46 -16.11
C GLY A 224 -7.20 8.98 -16.07
N CYS A 225 -7.41 9.59 -14.90
CA CYS A 225 -7.29 11.03 -14.73
C CYS A 225 -5.87 11.48 -15.07
N GLU A 226 -5.75 12.68 -15.62
CA GLU A 226 -4.45 13.31 -15.75
C GLU A 226 -3.92 13.65 -14.36
N TRP A 227 -2.61 13.48 -14.18
CA TRP A 227 -1.96 13.99 -12.99
C TRP A 227 -2.10 15.51 -13.01
N ASN A 228 -2.90 16.05 -12.11
CA ASN A 228 -3.02 17.48 -11.90
C ASN A 228 -2.44 17.79 -10.52
N ASP A 229 -1.46 18.68 -10.46
CA ASP A 229 -0.95 19.21 -9.18
C ASP A 229 -2.01 20.11 -8.50
N GLU A 230 -3.10 20.42 -9.20
CA GLU A 230 -4.23 21.24 -8.75
C GLU A 230 -5.44 20.34 -8.41
N TRP A 231 -6.01 20.55 -7.21
CA TRP A 231 -7.06 19.77 -6.53
C TRP A 231 -8.44 19.83 -7.21
N ASP A 232 -8.53 19.68 -8.52
CA ASP A 232 -9.84 19.55 -9.17
C ASP A 232 -10.38 18.14 -8.91
N GLU A 233 -11.33 18.06 -7.98
CA GLU A 233 -12.10 16.88 -7.60
C GLU A 233 -12.83 16.30 -8.82
N PHE A 234 -12.15 15.46 -9.58
CA PHE A 234 -12.76 14.72 -10.68
C PHE A 234 -13.01 13.27 -10.24
N THR A 235 -14.27 12.95 -10.00
CA THR A 235 -14.75 11.57 -9.77
C THR A 235 -15.54 11.14 -10.99
N PRO A 236 -14.94 10.45 -11.98
CA PRO A 236 -15.69 9.92 -13.10
C PRO A 236 -16.62 8.80 -12.61
N SER A 237 -17.86 8.77 -13.09
CA SER A 237 -18.78 7.68 -12.75
C SER A 237 -18.28 6.35 -13.31
N TYR A 238 -18.46 5.28 -12.52
CA TYR A 238 -18.06 3.90 -12.85
C TYR A 238 -18.56 3.46 -14.23
N ASP A 239 -19.78 3.86 -14.59
CA ASP A 239 -20.42 3.51 -15.87
C ASP A 239 -19.70 4.16 -17.07
N ALA A 240 -19.15 5.37 -16.93
CA ALA A 240 -18.45 6.04 -18.02
C ALA A 240 -17.15 5.34 -18.43
N VAL A 241 -16.57 4.52 -17.55
CA VAL A 241 -15.36 3.74 -17.81
C VAL A 241 -15.69 2.46 -18.59
N GLN A 242 -16.89 1.90 -18.44
CA GLN A 242 -17.32 0.71 -19.21
C GLN A 242 -17.85 1.07 -20.61
N THR A 243 -18.53 2.21 -20.79
CA THR A 243 -19.16 2.55 -22.08
C THR A 243 -18.17 2.77 -23.23
N LYS A 244 -16.95 3.24 -22.93
CA LYS A 244 -15.90 3.39 -23.96
C LYS A 244 -15.40 2.05 -24.55
N VAL A 245 -15.63 0.94 -23.87
CA VAL A 245 -15.24 -0.41 -24.34
C VAL A 245 -16.27 -0.97 -25.34
N LEU A 246 -17.51 -0.49 -25.31
CA LEU A 246 -18.59 -0.98 -26.18
C LEU A 246 -18.80 -0.14 -27.45
N GLU A 247 -18.30 1.09 -27.51
CA GLU A 247 -18.41 1.94 -28.71
C GLU A 247 -17.25 1.77 -29.71
N THR A 248 -16.28 0.89 -29.41
CA THR A 248 -15.17 0.56 -30.33
C THR A 248 -15.06 -0.93 -30.66
N ALA A 249 -16.07 -1.73 -30.31
CA ALA A 249 -16.27 -3.10 -30.77
C ALA A 249 -17.34 -3.16 -31.87
#